data_AF-A0A6H1P2L1-F1
#
_entry.id   AF-A0A6H1P2L1-F1
#
_cell.length_a   1.000
_cell.length_b   1.000
_cell.length_c   1.000
_cell.angle_alpha   90.00
_cell.angle_beta   90.00
_cell.angle_gamma   90.00
#
_symmetry.space_group_name_H-M   'P 1'
#
loop_
_entity.id
_entity.type
_entity.pdbx_description
1 polymer ?
#
loop_
_entity_poly.entity_id
_entity_poly.type
_entity_poly.pdbx_seq_one_letter_code
_entity_poly.pdbx_strand_id
1 'polypeptide(L)'
;MLYIRNIEKIIKDTLDKHNLNIDYEFNNNLTVPMSYNVSTNTIKFNYLQVNGYISKIRIKEIDENFVRIILYHVIGYYLDFKKNKHDLRILMYGEDEEIEKLKSEIETNAWEYGRTLVPEQLLQSYDKVRELDKTLIKGQLTNM
;
A
#
# COMPACT_ATOMS: atom_id res chain seq x y z
N MET A 1 -16.66 -10.28 -1.17
CA MET A 1 -16.49 -9.57 -2.47
C MET A 1 -16.89 -8.12 -2.27
N LEU A 2 -15.90 -7.25 -2.34
CA LEU A 2 -16.03 -5.81 -2.13
C LEU A 2 -16.32 -5.10 -3.45
N TYR A 3 -17.21 -4.11 -3.40
CA TYR A 3 -17.45 -3.21 -4.52
C TYR A 3 -16.54 -1.97 -4.43
N ILE A 4 -16.38 -1.27 -5.55
CA ILE A 4 -15.61 -0.02 -5.66
C ILE A 4 -15.99 0.95 -4.54
N ARG A 5 -17.30 1.18 -4.32
CA ARG A 5 -17.80 2.08 -3.26
C ARG A 5 -17.39 1.67 -1.84
N ASN A 6 -17.25 0.37 -1.56
CA ASN A 6 -16.76 -0.07 -0.25
C ASN A 6 -15.31 0.35 -0.05
N ILE A 7 -14.48 0.17 -1.08
CA ILE A 7 -13.06 0.51 -1.06
C ILE A 7 -12.89 2.04 -0.95
N GLU A 8 -13.61 2.82 -1.75
CA GLU A 8 -13.58 4.30 -1.69
C GLU A 8 -13.94 4.81 -0.30
N LYS A 9 -14.99 4.23 0.32
CA LYS A 9 -15.38 4.60 1.67
C LYS A 9 -14.28 4.29 2.69
N ILE A 10 -13.65 3.12 2.62
CA ILE A 10 -12.55 2.75 3.52
C ILE A 10 -11.36 3.70 3.33
N ILE A 11 -11.01 4.04 2.09
CA ILE A 11 -9.94 4.99 1.79
C ILE A 11 -10.26 6.35 2.42
N LYS A 12 -11.42 6.92 2.09
CA LYS A 12 -11.86 8.21 2.62
C LYS A 12 -11.87 8.24 4.15
N ASP A 13 -12.55 7.30 4.79
CA ASP A 13 -12.68 7.26 6.25
C ASP A 13 -11.31 7.13 6.94
N THR A 14 -10.36 6.42 6.32
CA THR A 14 -9.00 6.26 6.86
C THR A 14 -8.18 7.54 6.70
N LEU A 15 -8.23 8.18 5.52
CA LEU A 15 -7.54 9.44 5.28
C LEU A 15 -8.06 10.55 6.19
N ASP A 16 -9.39 10.68 6.31
CA ASP A 16 -10.05 11.64 7.20
C ASP A 16 -9.64 11.41 8.67
N LYS A 17 -9.65 10.17 9.14
CA LYS A 17 -9.25 9.81 10.51
C LYS A 17 -7.82 10.27 10.85
N HIS A 18 -6.92 10.21 9.87
CA HIS A 18 -5.51 10.55 10.06
C HIS A 18 -5.17 11.97 9.57
N ASN A 19 -6.16 12.78 9.19
CA ASN A 19 -6.00 14.12 8.62
C ASN A 19 -5.01 14.15 7.44
N LEU A 20 -5.07 13.14 6.58
CA LEU A 20 -4.18 13.00 5.43
C LEU A 20 -4.83 13.59 4.18
N ASN A 21 -4.27 14.69 3.70
CA ASN A 21 -4.70 15.32 2.45
C ASN A 21 -4.05 14.57 1.27
N ILE A 22 -4.67 13.47 0.83
CA ILE A 22 -4.24 12.62 -0.29
C ILE A 22 -5.46 12.37 -1.18
N ASP A 23 -5.34 12.59 -2.48
CA ASP A 23 -6.42 12.29 -3.42
C ASP A 23 -6.56 10.78 -3.61
N TYR A 24 -7.72 10.30 -4.04
CA TYR A 24 -7.86 8.90 -4.41
C TYR A 24 -8.75 8.71 -5.64
N GLU A 25 -8.39 7.73 -6.47
CA GLU A 25 -9.15 7.40 -7.67
C GLU A 25 -9.12 5.90 -7.99
N PHE A 26 -10.18 5.46 -8.64
CA PHE A 26 -10.28 4.12 -9.18
C PHE A 26 -9.54 4.00 -10.51
N ASN A 27 -8.77 2.93 -10.70
CA ASN A 27 -8.03 2.66 -11.93
C ASN A 27 -8.00 1.17 -12.29
N ASN A 28 -8.75 0.79 -13.33
CA ASN A 28 -8.81 -0.59 -13.83
C ASN A 28 -7.51 -1.09 -14.47
N ASN A 29 -6.61 -0.19 -14.87
CA ASN A 29 -5.34 -0.54 -15.51
C ASN A 29 -4.23 -0.80 -14.49
N LEU A 30 -4.49 -0.57 -13.19
CA LEU A 30 -3.52 -0.84 -12.15
C LEU A 30 -3.31 -2.35 -12.01
N THR A 31 -2.05 -2.78 -12.09
CA THR A 31 -1.62 -4.19 -12.00
C THR A 31 -1.56 -4.70 -10.57
N VAL A 32 -1.59 -3.80 -9.60
CA VAL A 32 -1.59 -4.09 -8.15
C VAL A 32 -2.92 -3.70 -7.51
N PRO A 33 -3.21 -4.14 -6.28
CA PRO A 33 -4.41 -3.76 -5.55
C PRO A 33 -4.56 -2.25 -5.35
N MET A 34 -3.49 -1.61 -4.87
CA MET A 34 -3.43 -0.17 -4.61
C MET A 34 -2.00 0.34 -4.81
N SER A 35 -1.86 1.61 -5.17
CA SER A 35 -0.56 2.27 -5.26
C SER A 35 -0.68 3.74 -4.85
N TYR A 36 0.44 4.34 -4.46
CA TYR A 36 0.55 5.77 -4.21
C TYR A 36 1.41 6.43 -5.29
N ASN A 37 0.93 7.52 -5.87
CA ASN A 37 1.69 8.36 -6.79
C ASN A 37 2.21 9.59 -6.05
N VAL A 38 3.53 9.69 -5.90
CA VAL A 38 4.17 10.80 -5.18
C VAL A 38 4.01 12.14 -5.89
N SER A 39 4.03 12.16 -7.23
CA SER A 39 3.97 13.39 -8.03
C SER A 39 2.59 14.03 -8.01
N THR A 40 1.53 13.22 -8.01
CA THR A 40 0.14 13.70 -7.97
C THR A 40 -0.47 13.64 -6.57
N ASN A 41 0.24 13.09 -5.58
CA ASN A 41 -0.27 12.86 -4.23
C ASN A 41 -1.62 12.10 -4.23
N THR A 42 -1.68 11.01 -5.01
CA THR A 42 -2.91 10.27 -5.27
C THR A 42 -2.75 8.78 -4.97
N ILE A 43 -3.71 8.19 -4.26
CA ILE A 43 -3.87 6.74 -4.13
C ILE A 43 -4.73 6.22 -5.26
N LYS A 44 -4.22 5.26 -6.03
CA LYS A 44 -4.98 4.56 -7.06
C LYS A 44 -5.30 3.16 -6.59
N PHE A 45 -6.48 2.64 -6.94
CA PHE A 45 -6.84 1.26 -6.61
C PHE A 45 -7.55 0.54 -7.75
N ASN A 46 -7.39 -0.79 -7.79
CA ASN A 46 -8.12 -1.67 -8.71
C ASN A 46 -8.93 -2.70 -7.92
N TYR A 47 -10.25 -2.65 -8.03
CA TYR A 47 -11.15 -3.52 -7.25
C TYR A 47 -10.95 -5.00 -7.54
N LEU A 48 -10.63 -5.38 -8.79
CA LEU A 48 -10.37 -6.78 -9.14
C LEU A 48 -9.06 -7.26 -8.50
N GLN A 49 -8.03 -6.42 -8.52
CA GLN A 49 -6.77 -6.74 -7.87
C GLN A 49 -6.90 -6.79 -6.35
N VAL A 50 -7.66 -5.88 -5.73
CA VAL A 50 -7.96 -5.92 -4.29
C VAL A 50 -8.66 -7.23 -3.91
N ASN A 51 -9.77 -7.58 -4.58
CA ASN A 51 -10.47 -8.83 -4.27
C ASN A 51 -9.61 -10.06 -4.56
N GLY A 52 -8.83 -10.03 -5.66
CA GLY A 52 -7.88 -11.08 -6.02
C GLY A 52 -6.80 -11.28 -4.95
N TYR A 53 -6.21 -10.19 -4.45
CA TYR A 53 -5.21 -10.22 -3.38
C TYR A 53 -5.77 -10.80 -2.09
N ILE A 54 -6.95 -10.33 -1.66
CA ILE A 54 -7.64 -10.84 -0.47
C ILE A 54 -7.87 -12.36 -0.58
N SER A 55 -8.32 -12.85 -1.74
CA SER A 55 -8.55 -14.29 -1.94
C SER A 55 -7.28 -15.16 -1.85
N LYS A 56 -6.09 -14.60 -2.09
CA LYS A 56 -4.81 -15.32 -2.00
C LYS A 56 -4.31 -15.40 -0.57
N ILE A 57 -4.62 -14.41 0.27
CA ILE A 57 -4.16 -14.35 1.65
C ILE A 57 -5.13 -15.09 2.58
N ARG A 58 -4.72 -16.28 3.03
CA ARG A 58 -5.50 -17.14 3.92
C ARG A 58 -5.33 -16.78 5.40
N ILE A 59 -5.64 -15.54 5.77
CA ILE A 59 -5.72 -15.12 7.18
C ILE A 59 -7.20 -14.99 7.57
N LYS A 60 -7.54 -15.35 8.82
CA LYS A 60 -8.89 -15.17 9.38
C LYS A 60 -9.10 -13.69 9.71
N GLU A 61 -9.42 -12.91 8.69
CA GLU A 61 -9.69 -11.48 8.78
C GLU A 61 -10.84 -11.14 7.81
N ILE A 62 -11.62 -10.09 8.09
CA ILE A 62 -12.71 -9.69 7.19
C ILE A 62 -12.17 -8.90 5.99
N ASP A 63 -12.85 -8.99 4.84
CA ASP A 63 -12.44 -8.32 3.59
C ASP A 63 -12.12 -6.83 3.79
N GLU A 64 -12.93 -6.09 4.57
CA GLU A 64 -12.72 -4.67 4.82
C GLU A 64 -11.41 -4.37 5.58
N ASN A 65 -11.02 -5.24 6.51
CA ASN A 65 -9.79 -5.06 7.27
C ASN A 65 -8.56 -5.36 6.40
N PHE A 66 -8.65 -6.27 5.43
CA PHE A 66 -7.60 -6.41 4.43
C PHE A 66 -7.43 -5.16 3.58
N VAL A 67 -8.52 -4.51 3.16
CA VAL A 67 -8.43 -3.23 2.44
C VAL A 67 -7.72 -2.18 3.30
N ARG A 68 -8.06 -2.08 4.58
CA ARG A 68 -7.38 -1.17 5.52
C ARG A 68 -5.89 -1.50 5.61
N ILE A 69 -5.52 -2.78 5.70
CA ILE A 69 -4.12 -3.21 5.78
C ILE A 69 -3.34 -2.79 4.53
N ILE A 70 -3.88 -3.07 3.34
CA ILE A 70 -3.28 -2.64 2.06
C ILE A 70 -3.13 -1.11 2.05
N LEU A 71 -4.17 -0.40 2.46
CA LEU A 71 -4.17 1.05 2.49
C LEU A 71 -3.13 1.62 3.46
N TYR A 72 -2.96 1.06 4.66
CA TYR A 72 -1.94 1.53 5.61
C TYR A 72 -0.52 1.34 5.06
N HIS A 73 -0.24 0.23 4.37
CA HIS A 73 1.02 0.06 3.64
C HIS A 73 1.20 1.14 2.57
N VAL A 74 0.17 1.42 1.77
CA VAL A 74 0.24 2.46 0.72
C VAL A 74 0.41 3.87 1.30
N ILE A 75 -0.25 4.20 2.40
CA ILE A 75 -0.03 5.44 3.16
C ILE A 75 1.40 5.48 3.71
N GLY A 76 1.98 4.32 4.01
CA GLY A 76 3.39 4.16 4.35
C GLY A 76 4.33 4.81 3.34
N TYR A 77 4.12 4.61 2.04
CA TYR A 77 4.90 5.30 1.00
C TYR A 77 4.78 6.82 1.11
N TYR A 78 3.57 7.33 1.30
CA TYR A 78 3.34 8.77 1.49
C TYR A 78 4.15 9.32 2.68
N LEU A 79 4.11 8.60 3.81
CA LEU A 79 4.85 9.00 5.01
C LEU A 79 6.37 8.92 4.81
N ASP A 80 6.83 7.91 4.08
CA ASP A 80 8.24 7.74 3.72
C ASP A 80 8.73 8.93 2.89
N PHE A 81 8.07 9.26 1.78
CA PHE A 81 8.43 10.40 0.94
C PHE A 81 8.34 11.76 1.64
N LYS A 82 7.53 11.88 2.70
CA LYS A 82 7.50 13.09 3.54
C LYS A 82 8.68 13.18 4.51
N LYS A 83 9.15 12.05 5.05
CA LYS A 83 10.21 12.01 6.07
C LYS A 83 11.59 11.90 5.46
N ASN A 84 11.72 11.11 4.40
CA ASN A 84 12.95 10.74 3.74
C ASN A 84 13.03 11.41 2.37
N LYS A 85 14.16 12.07 2.10
CA LYS A 85 14.44 12.65 0.79
C LYS A 85 15.11 11.60 -0.09
N HIS A 86 14.29 10.83 -0.78
CA HIS A 86 14.76 9.87 -1.78
C HIS A 86 15.25 10.59 -3.03
N ASP A 87 16.41 10.19 -3.55
CA ASP A 87 16.85 10.65 -4.86
C ASP A 87 16.10 9.89 -5.96
N LEU A 88 14.96 10.44 -6.37
CA LEU A 88 14.10 9.86 -7.40
C LEU A 88 14.81 9.69 -8.75
N ARG A 89 15.96 10.35 -8.98
CA ARG A 89 16.77 10.15 -10.20
C ARG A 89 17.33 8.74 -10.27
N ILE A 90 17.61 8.10 -9.13
CA ILE A 90 18.07 6.70 -9.10
C ILE A 90 17.00 5.80 -9.73
N LEU A 91 15.71 6.01 -9.42
CA LEU A 91 14.62 5.23 -10.02
C LEU A 91 14.49 5.40 -11.54
N MET A 92 15.01 6.50 -12.11
CA MET A 92 14.93 6.81 -13.53
C MET A 92 16.20 6.45 -14.32
N TYR A 93 17.36 6.58 -13.68
CA TYR A 93 18.67 6.60 -14.34
C TYR A 93 19.74 5.77 -13.63
N GLY A 94 19.45 5.20 -12.45
CA GLY A 94 20.40 4.39 -11.70
C GLY A 94 20.65 3.04 -12.37
N GLU A 95 21.71 2.37 -11.94
CA GLU A 95 21.96 0.98 -12.33
C GLU A 95 20.96 0.04 -11.66
N ASP A 96 20.78 -1.17 -12.20
CA ASP A 96 19.78 -2.14 -11.71
C ASP A 96 19.92 -2.39 -10.20
N GLU A 97 21.15 -2.54 -9.69
CA GLU A 97 21.42 -2.74 -8.25
C GLU A 97 21.02 -1.52 -7.41
N GLU A 98 21.28 -0.30 -7.91
CA GLU A 98 20.92 0.93 -7.21
C GLU A 98 19.39 1.11 -7.16
N ILE A 99 18.71 0.81 -8.26
CA ILE A 99 17.26 0.82 -8.36
C ILE A 99 16.66 -0.19 -7.38
N GLU A 100 17.13 -1.44 -7.40
CA GLU A 100 16.63 -2.50 -6.51
C GLU A 100 16.84 -2.16 -5.03
N LYS A 101 18.02 -1.62 -4.69
CA LYS A 101 18.33 -1.20 -3.33
C LYS A 101 17.41 -0.08 -2.85
N LEU A 102 17.21 0.95 -3.66
CA LEU A 102 16.31 2.06 -3.31
C LEU A 102 14.86 1.58 -3.20
N LYS A 103 14.40 0.72 -4.11
CA LYS A 103 13.06 0.12 -4.03
C LYS A 103 12.89 -0.70 -2.74
N SER A 104 13.88 -1.50 -2.36
CA SER A 104 13.84 -2.30 -1.14
C SER A 104 13.78 -1.43 0.13
N GLU A 105 14.51 -0.32 0.15
CA GLU A 105 14.47 0.65 1.23
C GLU A 105 13.10 1.32 1.35
N ILE A 106 12.57 1.84 0.24
CA ILE A 106 11.24 2.48 0.19
C ILE A 106 10.16 1.48 0.63
N GLU A 107 10.22 0.24 0.15
CA GLU A 107 9.26 -0.80 0.52
C GLU A 107 9.31 -1.10 2.02
N THR A 108 10.51 -1.23 2.57
CA THR A 108 10.69 -1.50 4.00
C THR A 108 10.14 -0.36 4.83
N ASN A 109 10.48 0.89 4.47
CA ASN A 109 10.01 2.08 5.16
C ASN A 109 8.49 2.24 5.06
N ALA A 110 7.88 1.89 3.92
CA ALA A 110 6.42 1.95 3.76
C ALA A 110 5.71 1.02 4.75
N TRP A 111 6.17 -0.21 4.93
CA TRP A 111 5.62 -1.08 5.96
C TRP A 111 5.83 -0.53 7.38
N GLU A 112 7.01 -0.01 7.70
CA GLU A 112 7.29 0.54 9.04
C GLU A 112 6.44 1.76 9.34
N TYR A 113 6.38 2.73 8.43
CA TYR A 113 5.59 3.94 8.63
C TYR A 113 4.10 3.68 8.54
N GLY A 114 3.64 2.81 7.63
CA GLY A 114 2.25 2.40 7.55
C GLY A 114 1.76 1.79 8.86
N ARG A 115 2.58 0.91 9.46
CA ARG A 115 2.31 0.29 10.77
C ARG A 115 2.01 1.29 11.87
N THR A 116 2.63 2.48 11.85
CA THR A 116 2.41 3.51 12.88
C THR A 116 0.97 4.05 12.94
N LEU A 117 0.19 3.88 11.87
CA LEU A 117 -1.21 4.32 11.79
C LEU A 117 -2.21 3.19 12.04
N VAL A 118 -1.75 1.94 12.07
CA VAL A 118 -2.60 0.76 12.22
C VAL A 118 -3.19 0.71 13.64
N PRO A 119 -4.53 0.59 13.78
CA PRO A 119 -5.15 0.39 15.09
C PRO A 119 -4.65 -0.89 15.76
N GLU A 120 -4.55 -0.89 17.09
CA GLU A 120 -4.00 -2.01 17.87
C GLU A 120 -4.63 -3.36 17.50
N GLN A 121 -5.95 -3.42 17.33
CA GLN A 121 -6.65 -4.65 16.98
C GLN A 121 -6.27 -5.23 15.60
N LEU A 122 -5.65 -4.45 14.71
CA LEU A 122 -5.24 -4.88 13.37
C LEU A 122 -3.74 -5.12 13.22
N LEU A 123 -2.92 -4.78 14.23
CA LEU A 123 -1.46 -4.90 14.13
C LEU A 123 -1.01 -6.32 13.81
N GLN A 124 -1.60 -7.32 14.47
CA GLN A 124 -1.25 -8.71 14.22
C GLN A 124 -1.57 -9.15 12.78
N SER A 125 -2.74 -8.77 12.27
CA SER A 125 -3.13 -9.07 10.88
C SER A 125 -2.23 -8.33 9.89
N TYR A 126 -1.89 -7.08 10.16
CA TYR A 126 -0.99 -6.26 9.35
C TYR A 126 0.41 -6.87 9.24
N ASP A 127 1.02 -7.21 10.37
CA ASP A 127 2.34 -7.83 10.43
C ASP A 127 2.35 -9.19 9.71
N LYS A 128 1.27 -9.97 9.84
CA LYS A 128 1.13 -11.24 9.14
C LYS A 128 0.97 -11.06 7.63
N VAL A 129 0.22 -10.06 7.17
CA VAL A 129 0.09 -9.76 5.73
C VAL A 129 1.45 -9.38 5.14
N ARG A 130 2.23 -8.53 5.82
CA ARG A 130 3.59 -8.18 5.37
C ARG A 130 4.47 -9.41 5.13
N GLU A 131 4.47 -10.35 6.07
CA GLU A 131 5.28 -11.57 5.95
C GLU A 131 4.79 -12.50 4.83
N LEU A 132 3.48 -12.62 4.63
CA LEU A 132 2.92 -13.39 3.52
C LEU A 132 3.18 -12.71 2.17
N ASP A 133 3.13 -11.38 2.10
CA ASP A 133 3.37 -10.62 0.87
C ASP A 133 4.80 -10.83 0.34
N LYS A 134 5.79 -10.77 1.25
CA LYS A 134 7.20 -11.07 0.96
C LYS A 134 7.41 -12.49 0.40
N THR A 135 6.70 -13.48 0.95
CA THR A 135 7.01 -14.90 0.73
C THR A 135 6.14 -15.58 -0.33
N LEU A 136 4.85 -15.22 -0.43
CA LEU A 136 3.87 -15.95 -1.25
C LEU A 136 3.49 -15.22 -2.53
N ILE A 137 3.56 -13.88 -2.51
CA ILE A 137 3.01 -13.08 -3.60
C ILE A 137 4.07 -12.18 -4.26
N LYS A 138 5.36 -12.39 -3.92
CA LYS A 138 6.53 -11.72 -4.51
C LYS A 138 6.36 -10.19 -4.57
N GLY A 139 5.79 -9.57 -3.54
CA GLY A 139 5.57 -8.12 -3.53
C GLY A 139 4.44 -7.66 -4.45
N GLN A 140 3.28 -8.33 -4.46
CA GLN A 140 2.13 -7.88 -5.28
C GLN A 140 1.55 -6.54 -4.81
N LEU A 141 1.85 -6.10 -3.59
CA LEU A 141 1.58 -4.73 -3.14
C LEU A 141 2.67 -3.74 -3.57
N THR A 142 3.85 -4.23 -3.94
CA THR A 142 4.95 -3.43 -4.45
C THR A 142 4.73 -3.17 -5.94
N ASN A 143 4.18 -2.00 -6.27
CA ASN A 143 4.19 -1.50 -7.64
C ASN A 143 5.33 -0.51 -7.77
N MET A 144 6.52 -1.02 -8.09
CA MET A 144 7.68 -0.20 -8.43
C MET A 144 8.44 -0.83 -9.59
#